data_AF-C4YW64-F1
#
_entry.id   AF-C4YW64-F1
#
_cell.length_a   1.000
_cell.length_b   1.000
_cell.length_c   1.000
_cell.angle_alpha   90.00
_cell.angle_beta   90.00
_cell.angle_gamma   90.00
#
_symmetry.space_group_name_H-M   'P 1'
#
loop_
_entity.id
_entity.type
_entity.pdbx_description
1 polymer ?
#
loop_
_entity_poly.entity_id
_entity_poly.type
_entity_poly.pdbx_seq_one_letter_code
_entity_poly.pdbx_strand_id
1 'polypeptide(L)'
;MPSPYSYDLRKGVIQYIESGKRIIEASQVFNISRKVIYDWKKLKKETGDVQLKTGYQKGHSHKITDMEGFKKFLESNKDKSSRELAILYPSKVSARTIINMIRKVGYSYKKTFLHPKRNHKLRNEFIEKITTIDKDKLVFLDESGIEDNACREHGWSPKGERCYGEKVYQHKHRISMIAGLFNSNIVAPLIFEGNCNKAIFETYVKDILIKELRAGQVVVMDNINFHKNSKVKELIESVGASILFLPTYSPDLNPIEHYWFKIKHQINASFVLIEELNS
;
A
#
# COMPACT_ATOMS: atom_id res chain seq x y z
N MET A 1 19.54 -31.10 -15.05
CA MET A 1 20.71 -31.96 -14.82
C MET A 1 20.22 -33.27 -14.23
N PRO A 2 20.77 -34.43 -14.59
CA PRO A 2 20.41 -35.71 -13.96
C PRO A 2 20.68 -35.65 -12.45
N SER A 3 19.85 -36.34 -11.67
CA SER A 3 20.00 -36.39 -10.21
C SER A 3 21.37 -36.97 -9.84
N PRO A 4 22.07 -36.41 -8.85
CA PRO A 4 23.31 -37.01 -8.37
C PRO A 4 23.06 -38.42 -7.81
N TYR A 5 24.01 -39.34 -8.02
CA TYR A 5 23.98 -40.69 -7.44
C TYR A 5 23.88 -40.64 -5.91
N SER A 6 23.11 -41.55 -5.31
CA SER A 6 22.91 -41.62 -3.85
C SER A 6 24.21 -41.89 -3.10
N TYR A 7 24.28 -41.47 -1.83
CA TYR A 7 25.47 -41.68 -1.00
C TYR A 7 25.76 -43.17 -0.79
N ASP A 8 24.72 -43.97 -0.54
CA ASP A 8 24.85 -45.42 -0.33
C ASP A 8 25.42 -46.14 -1.55
N LEU A 9 24.97 -45.75 -2.76
CA LEU A 9 25.51 -46.29 -4.01
C LEU A 9 27.00 -45.98 -4.16
N ARG A 10 27.41 -44.73 -3.87
CA ARG A 10 28.83 -44.33 -3.93
C ARG A 10 29.69 -45.12 -2.94
N LYS A 11 29.18 -45.26 -1.71
CA LYS A 11 29.86 -45.99 -0.64
C LYS A 11 30.00 -47.47 -1.00
N GLY A 12 28.93 -48.09 -1.48
CA GLY A 12 28.92 -49.48 -1.92
C GLY A 12 29.89 -49.74 -3.09
N VAL A 13 29.94 -48.85 -4.08
CA VAL A 13 30.87 -48.95 -5.21
C VAL A 13 32.33 -48.86 -4.73
N ILE A 14 32.64 -47.95 -3.81
CA ILE A 14 33.99 -47.84 -3.26
C ILE A 14 34.35 -49.05 -2.40
N GLN A 15 33.44 -49.54 -1.54
CA GLN A 15 33.67 -50.75 -0.75
C GLN A 15 33.92 -51.97 -1.64
N TYR A 16 33.18 -52.10 -2.73
CA TYR A 16 33.38 -53.15 -3.72
C TYR A 16 34.80 -53.12 -4.30
N ILE A 17 35.33 -51.93 -4.61
CA ILE A 17 36.71 -51.77 -5.11
C ILE A 17 37.76 -52.03 -4.02
N GLU A 18 37.49 -51.59 -2.78
CA GLU A 18 38.38 -51.81 -1.62
C GLU A 18 38.48 -53.29 -1.24
N SER A 19 37.47 -54.11 -1.56
CA SER A 19 37.52 -55.57 -1.42
C SER A 19 38.44 -56.27 -2.44
N GLY A 20 39.15 -55.52 -3.28
CA GLY A 20 40.14 -56.04 -4.24
C GLY A 20 39.62 -56.22 -5.67
N LYS A 21 38.37 -55.81 -5.95
CA LYS A 21 37.76 -55.91 -7.28
C LYS A 21 38.23 -54.82 -8.23
N ARG A 22 38.23 -55.12 -9.54
CA ARG A 22 38.69 -54.17 -10.57
C ARG A 22 37.63 -53.09 -10.83
N ILE A 23 38.08 -51.87 -11.14
CA ILE A 23 37.20 -50.75 -11.50
C ILE A 23 36.33 -51.05 -12.73
N ILE A 24 36.85 -51.86 -13.66
CA ILE A 24 36.11 -52.30 -14.86
C ILE A 24 34.90 -53.16 -14.45
N GLU A 25 35.07 -54.07 -13.49
CA GLU A 25 33.99 -54.90 -12.96
C GLU A 25 32.97 -54.05 -12.21
N ALA A 26 33.43 -53.12 -11.36
CA ALA A 26 32.54 -52.20 -10.66
C ALA A 26 31.70 -51.34 -11.63
N SER A 27 32.30 -50.90 -12.75
CA SER A 27 31.60 -50.14 -13.79
C SER A 27 30.46 -50.94 -14.43
N GLN A 28 30.68 -52.23 -14.68
CA GLN A 28 29.68 -53.13 -15.26
C GLN A 28 28.58 -53.50 -14.25
N VAL A 29 28.96 -53.89 -13.03
CA VAL A 29 28.04 -54.34 -11.96
C VAL A 29 27.10 -53.23 -11.54
N PHE A 30 27.60 -52.02 -11.34
CA PHE A 30 26.80 -50.90 -10.86
C PHE A 30 26.26 -50.01 -11.99
N ASN A 31 26.58 -50.33 -13.25
CA ASN A 31 26.21 -49.54 -14.44
C ASN A 31 26.60 -48.04 -14.33
N ILE A 32 27.82 -47.78 -13.86
CA ILE A 32 28.35 -46.42 -13.65
C ILE A 32 29.60 -46.26 -14.51
N SER A 33 29.77 -45.09 -15.14
CA SER A 33 30.95 -44.84 -15.96
C SER A 33 32.24 -44.91 -15.12
N ARG A 34 33.28 -45.54 -15.67
CA ARG A 34 34.61 -45.62 -15.02
C ARG A 34 35.13 -44.27 -14.55
N LYS A 35 34.87 -43.19 -15.32
CA LYS A 35 35.24 -41.81 -14.96
C LYS A 35 34.65 -41.37 -13.63
N VAL A 36 33.35 -41.59 -13.42
CA VAL A 36 32.66 -41.24 -12.17
C VAL A 36 33.24 -42.03 -10.98
N ILE A 37 33.58 -43.30 -11.19
CA ILE A 37 34.22 -44.13 -10.16
C ILE A 37 35.62 -43.61 -9.81
N TYR A 38 36.43 -43.20 -10.81
CA TYR A 38 37.72 -42.55 -10.57
C TYR A 38 37.56 -41.23 -9.80
N ASP A 39 36.56 -40.43 -10.13
CA ASP A 39 36.27 -39.17 -9.43
C ASP A 39 35.90 -39.41 -7.96
N TRP A 40 35.12 -40.46 -7.64
CA TRP A 40 34.81 -40.83 -6.26
C TRP A 40 36.01 -41.38 -5.50
N LYS A 41 36.86 -42.18 -6.16
CA LYS A 41 38.12 -42.65 -5.56
C LYS A 41 39.06 -41.49 -5.24
N LYS A 42 39.15 -40.51 -6.15
CA LYS A 42 39.91 -39.27 -5.94
C LYS A 42 39.33 -38.47 -4.78
N LEU A 43 38.00 -38.31 -4.74
CA LEU A 43 37.30 -37.61 -3.65
C LEU A 43 37.58 -38.26 -2.29
N LYS A 44 37.41 -39.57 -2.15
CA LYS A 44 37.71 -40.28 -0.90
C LYS A 44 39.17 -40.14 -0.47
N LYS A 45 40.11 -40.12 -1.42
CA LYS A 45 41.54 -39.89 -1.12
C LYS A 45 41.79 -38.46 -0.60
N GLU A 46 41.06 -37.46 -1.10
CA GLU A 46 41.18 -36.05 -0.71
C GLU A 46 40.45 -35.72 0.60
N THR A 47 39.25 -36.26 0.81
CA THR A 47 38.35 -35.85 1.91
C THR A 47 38.08 -36.95 2.94
N GLY A 48 38.57 -38.17 2.72
CA GLY A 48 38.28 -39.35 3.57
C GLY A 48 36.90 -39.99 3.35
N ASP A 49 36.01 -39.34 2.59
CA ASP A 49 34.63 -39.77 2.37
C ASP A 49 34.17 -39.51 0.91
N VAL A 50 33.04 -40.08 0.51
CA VAL A 50 32.43 -39.97 -0.83
C VAL A 50 31.20 -39.06 -0.87
N GLN A 51 30.99 -38.26 0.18
CA GLN A 51 29.93 -37.26 0.22
C GLN A 51 30.09 -36.26 -0.93
N LEU A 52 28.97 -35.84 -1.51
CA LEU A 52 28.97 -34.75 -2.50
C LEU A 52 29.70 -33.54 -1.94
N LYS A 53 30.55 -32.91 -2.76
CA LYS A 53 31.08 -31.58 -2.42
C LYS A 53 29.90 -30.63 -2.27
N THR A 54 29.54 -30.31 -1.03
CA THR A 54 28.53 -29.29 -0.70
C THR A 54 29.17 -27.92 -0.82
N GLY A 55 29.17 -27.39 -2.04
CA GLY A 55 29.50 -26.01 -2.30
C GLY A 55 28.39 -25.43 -3.15
N TYR A 56 27.77 -24.34 -2.68
CA TYR A 56 26.91 -23.54 -3.54
C TYR A 56 27.75 -23.20 -4.78
N GLN A 57 27.26 -23.52 -5.99
CA GLN A 57 27.86 -22.92 -7.18
C GLN A 57 27.83 -21.42 -6.92
N LYS A 58 29.01 -20.78 -6.82
CA LYS A 58 29.09 -19.33 -6.66
C LYS A 58 28.42 -18.75 -7.89
N GLY A 59 27.17 -18.30 -7.74
CA GLY A 59 26.45 -17.59 -8.78
C GLY A 59 27.27 -16.38 -9.21
N HIS A 60 26.94 -15.82 -10.37
CA HIS A 60 27.58 -14.59 -10.83
C HIS A 60 27.51 -13.51 -9.74
N SER A 61 28.62 -12.79 -9.55
CA SER A 61 28.65 -11.63 -8.67
C SER A 61 27.59 -10.63 -9.10
N HIS A 62 26.85 -10.09 -8.13
CA HIS A 62 25.92 -9.01 -8.42
C HIS A 62 26.71 -7.80 -8.95
N LYS A 63 26.21 -7.16 -10.02
CA LYS A 63 26.79 -5.90 -10.52
C LYS A 63 26.68 -4.75 -9.52
N ILE A 64 25.70 -4.85 -8.61
CA ILE A 64 25.49 -3.91 -7.51
C ILE A 64 25.89 -4.63 -6.23
N THR A 65 27.03 -4.26 -5.67
CA THR A 65 27.59 -4.83 -4.43
C THR A 65 27.45 -3.87 -3.26
N ASP A 66 27.54 -2.56 -3.51
CA ASP A 66 27.34 -1.53 -2.50
C ASP A 66 25.84 -1.24 -2.29
N MET A 67 25.31 -1.81 -1.21
CA MET A 67 23.91 -1.66 -0.84
C MET A 67 23.60 -0.26 -0.30
N GLU A 68 24.55 0.36 0.40
CA GLU A 68 24.34 1.65 1.05
C GLU A 68 24.42 2.79 0.03
N GLY A 69 25.37 2.71 -0.90
CA GLY A 69 25.41 3.60 -2.06
C GLY A 69 24.17 3.45 -2.95
N PHE A 70 23.66 2.24 -3.12
CA PHE A 70 22.41 2.02 -3.86
C PHE A 70 21.19 2.67 -3.18
N LYS A 71 21.08 2.59 -1.84
CA LYS A 71 20.01 3.27 -1.09
C LYS A 71 20.09 4.80 -1.26
N LYS A 72 21.28 5.39 -1.12
CA LYS A 72 21.49 6.83 -1.34
C LYS A 72 21.11 7.26 -2.76
N PHE A 73 21.50 6.45 -3.76
CA PHE A 73 21.11 6.67 -5.16
C PHE A 73 19.58 6.64 -5.34
N LEU A 74 18.88 5.71 -4.68
CA LEU A 74 17.42 5.66 -4.71
C LEU A 74 16.78 6.88 -4.07
N GLU A 75 17.27 7.36 -2.92
CA GLU A 75 16.70 8.54 -2.26
C GLU A 75 16.78 9.79 -3.16
N SER A 76 17.91 9.97 -3.85
CA SER A 76 18.07 11.08 -4.82
C SER A 76 17.24 10.92 -6.09
N ASN A 77 16.76 9.71 -6.41
CA ASN A 77 16.06 9.38 -7.66
C ASN A 77 14.72 8.67 -7.43
N LYS A 78 14.08 8.87 -6.28
CA LYS A 78 12.92 8.07 -5.82
C LYS A 78 11.69 8.13 -6.73
N ASP A 79 11.62 9.13 -7.60
CA ASP A 79 10.51 9.33 -8.54
C ASP A 79 10.77 8.79 -9.96
N LYS A 80 11.93 8.16 -10.18
CA LYS A 80 12.32 7.63 -11.49
C LYS A 80 11.82 6.20 -11.68
N SER A 81 11.45 5.88 -12.92
CA SER A 81 11.14 4.51 -13.32
C SER A 81 12.38 3.60 -13.27
N SER A 82 12.19 2.30 -13.20
CA SER A 82 13.31 1.33 -13.22
C SER A 82 14.18 1.42 -14.47
N ARG A 83 13.62 1.86 -15.61
CA ARG A 83 14.38 2.09 -16.85
C ARG A 83 15.27 3.32 -16.74
N GLU A 84 14.74 4.43 -16.21
CA GLU A 84 15.52 5.64 -15.98
C GLU A 84 16.62 5.41 -14.93
N LEU A 85 16.29 4.73 -13.83
CA LEU A 85 17.28 4.35 -12.81
C LEU A 85 18.41 3.51 -13.39
N ALA A 86 18.12 2.61 -14.34
CA ALA A 86 19.15 1.79 -14.99
C ALA A 86 20.07 2.62 -15.90
N ILE A 87 19.57 3.70 -16.49
CA ILE A 87 20.36 4.65 -17.30
C ILE A 87 21.23 5.53 -16.40
N LEU A 88 20.66 6.01 -15.29
CA LEU A 88 21.33 6.93 -14.36
C LEU A 88 22.35 6.23 -13.44
N TYR A 89 22.25 4.92 -13.28
CA TYR A 89 23.16 4.19 -12.41
C TYR A 89 24.59 4.18 -13.00
N PRO A 90 25.65 4.39 -12.19
CA PRO A 90 27.02 4.52 -12.70
C PRO A 90 27.54 3.31 -13.48
N SER A 91 26.96 2.12 -13.26
CA SER A 91 27.34 0.90 -13.97
C SER A 91 26.21 0.42 -14.89
N LYS A 92 26.58 -0.20 -16.01
CA LYS A 92 25.63 -0.74 -16.99
C LYS A 92 24.82 -1.90 -16.39
N VAL A 93 23.63 -1.58 -15.91
CA VAL A 93 22.65 -2.51 -15.33
C VAL A 93 21.35 -2.50 -16.12
N SER A 94 20.58 -3.58 -16.02
CA SER A 94 19.24 -3.63 -16.65
C SER A 94 18.19 -3.07 -15.68
N ALA A 95 17.05 -2.61 -16.21
CA ALA A 95 15.90 -2.23 -15.40
C ALA A 95 15.44 -3.37 -14.47
N ARG A 96 15.56 -4.62 -14.91
CA ARG A 96 15.25 -5.80 -14.09
C ARG A 96 16.21 -5.95 -12.92
N THR A 97 17.50 -5.69 -13.13
CA THR A 97 18.52 -5.69 -12.07
C THR A 97 18.19 -4.64 -11.01
N ILE A 98 17.80 -3.42 -11.44
CA ILE A 98 17.35 -2.36 -10.53
C ILE A 98 16.14 -2.80 -9.71
N ILE A 99 15.09 -3.37 -10.33
CA ILE A 99 13.89 -3.84 -9.61
C ILE A 99 14.24 -4.91 -8.57
N ASN A 100 15.06 -5.90 -8.95
CA ASN A 100 15.48 -6.95 -8.03
C ASN A 100 16.26 -6.35 -6.85
N MET A 101 17.07 -5.34 -7.11
CA MET A 101 17.86 -4.67 -6.10
C MET A 101 16.98 -3.82 -5.17
N ILE A 102 16.06 -3.00 -5.71
CA ILE A 102 15.05 -2.25 -4.93
C ILE A 102 14.30 -3.17 -3.97
N ARG A 103 13.84 -4.33 -4.45
CA ARG A 103 13.14 -5.32 -3.60
C ARG A 103 14.06 -5.89 -2.52
N LYS A 104 15.32 -6.20 -2.86
CA LYS A 104 16.29 -6.77 -1.92
C LYS A 104 16.76 -5.77 -0.85
N VAL A 105 16.73 -4.45 -1.11
CA VAL A 105 16.93 -3.42 -0.08
C VAL A 105 15.66 -3.06 0.70
N GLY A 106 14.53 -3.72 0.42
CA GLY A 106 13.28 -3.56 1.18
C GLY A 106 12.39 -2.41 0.72
N TYR A 107 12.61 -1.85 -0.46
CA TYR A 107 11.79 -0.75 -0.98
C TYR A 107 10.54 -1.29 -1.70
N SER A 108 9.39 -0.67 -1.44
CA SER A 108 8.10 -0.94 -2.09
C SER A 108 7.76 0.16 -3.09
N TYR A 109 7.15 -0.17 -4.23
CA TYR A 109 6.68 0.82 -5.20
C TYR A 109 5.36 1.44 -4.73
N LYS A 110 5.42 2.66 -4.20
CA LYS A 110 4.27 3.44 -3.71
C LYS A 110 4.53 4.93 -3.91
N LYS A 111 3.48 5.68 -4.22
CA LYS A 111 3.54 7.15 -4.34
C LYS A 111 2.24 7.74 -3.85
N THR A 112 2.33 8.74 -2.99
CA THR A 112 1.17 9.54 -2.55
C THR A 112 1.33 10.93 -3.14
N PHE A 113 0.31 11.40 -3.84
CA PHE A 113 0.30 12.74 -4.39
C PHE A 113 -0.14 13.73 -3.32
N LEU A 114 0.55 14.85 -3.24
CA LEU A 114 0.27 15.93 -2.30
C LEU A 114 -0.02 17.20 -3.11
N HIS A 115 -1.00 17.98 -2.66
CA HIS A 115 -1.34 19.20 -3.37
C HIS A 115 -0.18 20.21 -3.31
N PRO A 116 0.26 20.82 -4.43
CA PRO A 116 1.46 21.66 -4.46
C PRO A 116 1.33 22.94 -3.62
N LYS A 117 0.09 23.45 -3.45
CA LYS A 117 -0.19 24.63 -2.60
C LYS A 117 -0.33 24.29 -1.11
N ARG A 118 -0.06 23.05 -0.69
CA ARG A 118 -0.14 22.63 0.71
C ARG A 118 0.98 23.30 1.52
N ASN A 119 0.62 24.01 2.59
CA ASN A 119 1.59 24.72 3.43
C ASN A 119 2.05 23.83 4.61
N HIS A 120 3.31 23.41 4.59
CA HIS A 120 3.88 22.54 5.62
C HIS A 120 3.98 23.19 7.00
N LYS A 121 4.25 24.50 7.08
CA LYS A 121 4.37 25.21 8.35
C LYS A 121 3.04 25.26 9.08
N LEU A 122 1.99 25.71 8.39
CA LEU A 122 0.63 25.76 8.94
C LEU A 122 0.11 24.39 9.35
N ARG A 123 0.51 23.33 8.62
CA ARG A 123 0.18 21.96 8.98
C ARG A 123 0.83 21.51 10.28
N ASN A 124 2.13 21.78 10.44
CA ASN A 124 2.83 21.42 11.66
C ASN A 124 2.26 22.18 12.86
N GLU A 125 1.99 23.48 12.72
CA GLU A 125 1.33 24.29 13.76
C GLU A 125 -0.06 23.74 14.12
N PHE A 126 -0.84 23.28 13.14
CA PHE A 126 -2.12 22.63 13.39
C PHE A 126 -1.97 21.30 14.13
N ILE A 127 -1.00 20.46 13.74
CA ILE A 127 -0.72 19.19 14.40
C ILE A 127 -0.27 19.41 15.84
N GLU A 128 0.57 20.41 16.10
CA GLU A 128 0.96 20.79 17.46
C GLU A 128 -0.26 21.22 18.28
N LYS A 129 -1.16 22.03 17.73
CA LYS A 129 -2.41 22.42 18.41
C LYS A 129 -3.33 21.24 18.69
N ILE A 130 -3.51 20.32 17.74
CA ILE A 130 -4.45 19.21 17.93
C ILE A 130 -3.89 18.17 18.91
N THR A 131 -2.57 18.05 19.02
CA THR A 131 -1.91 17.14 19.95
C THR A 131 -1.93 17.63 21.39
N THR A 132 -2.09 18.94 21.63
CA THR A 132 -2.26 19.50 22.98
C THR A 132 -3.70 19.44 23.48
N ILE A 133 -4.68 19.22 22.59
CA ILE A 133 -6.09 19.09 22.96
C ILE A 133 -6.41 17.62 23.22
N ASP A 134 -7.12 17.33 24.32
CA ASP A 134 -7.57 15.98 24.63
C ASP A 134 -8.49 15.45 23.52
N LYS A 135 -8.31 14.20 23.11
CA LYS A 135 -9.07 13.61 21.99
C LYS A 135 -10.58 13.59 22.23
N ASP A 136 -11.01 13.49 23.48
CA ASP A 136 -12.40 13.53 23.93
C ASP A 136 -13.01 14.94 23.96
N LYS A 137 -12.27 15.94 23.50
CA LYS A 137 -12.77 17.30 23.24
C LYS A 137 -12.87 17.62 21.74
N LEU A 138 -12.30 16.78 20.87
CA LEU A 138 -12.25 17.05 19.43
C LEU A 138 -13.49 16.50 18.72
N VAL A 139 -14.19 17.37 18.00
CA VAL A 139 -15.30 17.01 17.11
C VAL A 139 -14.91 17.37 15.69
N PHE A 140 -14.73 16.38 14.83
CA PHE A 140 -14.35 16.60 13.44
C PHE A 140 -15.58 16.68 12.55
N LEU A 141 -15.82 17.82 11.93
CA LEU A 141 -16.99 18.09 11.09
C LEU A 141 -16.58 18.08 9.62
N ASP A 142 -17.40 17.44 8.78
CA ASP A 142 -17.17 17.40 7.34
C ASP A 142 -18.45 17.09 6.57
N GLU A 143 -18.45 17.41 5.28
CA GLU A 143 -19.50 17.03 4.34
C GLU A 143 -18.98 16.12 3.23
N SER A 144 -19.83 15.21 2.78
CA SER A 144 -19.54 14.38 1.63
C SER A 144 -20.78 14.22 0.76
N GLY A 145 -20.61 14.23 -0.56
CA GLY A 145 -21.70 14.00 -1.50
C GLY A 145 -21.57 12.69 -2.25
N ILE A 146 -22.69 12.00 -2.42
CA ILE A 146 -22.84 10.79 -3.22
C ILE A 146 -23.62 11.16 -4.47
N GLU A 147 -23.08 10.76 -5.62
CA GLU A 147 -23.69 10.95 -6.93
C GLU A 147 -24.31 9.64 -7.39
N ASP A 148 -25.37 9.74 -8.18
CA ASP A 148 -26.16 8.63 -8.69
C ASP A 148 -25.57 7.92 -9.92
N ASN A 149 -24.24 8.01 -10.12
CA ASN A 149 -23.53 7.45 -11.27
C ASN A 149 -22.53 6.35 -10.89
N ALA A 150 -22.73 5.75 -9.71
CA ALA A 150 -21.88 4.68 -9.21
C ALA A 150 -21.87 3.51 -10.20
N CYS A 151 -20.67 3.09 -10.62
CA CYS A 151 -20.50 1.93 -11.50
C CYS A 151 -19.34 1.07 -10.98
N ARG A 152 -19.31 -0.21 -11.37
CA ARG A 152 -18.18 -1.09 -11.05
C ARG A 152 -16.95 -0.65 -11.84
N GLU A 153 -15.87 -0.27 -11.15
CA GLU A 153 -14.62 0.15 -11.79
C GLU A 153 -13.79 -1.03 -12.32
N HIS A 154 -14.11 -2.24 -11.86
CA HIS A 154 -13.38 -3.46 -12.19
C HIS A 154 -14.36 -4.56 -12.57
N GLY A 155 -13.97 -5.36 -13.56
CA GLY A 155 -14.68 -6.54 -14.03
C GLY A 155 -13.71 -7.64 -14.42
N TRP A 156 -14.25 -8.77 -14.86
CA TRP A 156 -13.47 -9.95 -15.23
C TRP A 156 -13.47 -10.14 -16.75
N SER A 157 -12.29 -10.25 -17.35
CA SER A 157 -12.08 -10.60 -18.76
C SER A 157 -10.95 -11.63 -18.92
N PRO A 158 -10.90 -12.38 -20.03
CA PRO A 158 -9.76 -13.25 -20.32
C PRO A 158 -8.44 -12.48 -20.30
N LYS A 159 -7.38 -13.16 -19.85
CA LYS A 159 -6.05 -12.53 -19.72
C LYS A 159 -5.55 -12.05 -21.09
N GLY A 160 -5.33 -10.74 -21.21
CA GLY A 160 -4.91 -10.09 -22.46
C GLY A 160 -6.04 -9.37 -23.19
N GLU A 161 -7.28 -9.52 -22.74
CA GLU A 161 -8.46 -8.87 -23.31
C GLU A 161 -8.96 -7.74 -22.41
N ARG A 162 -9.58 -6.72 -23.03
CA ARG A 162 -10.19 -5.59 -22.30
C ARG A 162 -11.58 -5.96 -21.78
N CYS A 163 -11.85 -5.64 -20.53
CA CYS A 163 -13.21 -5.64 -19.97
C CYS A 163 -13.86 -4.29 -20.30
N TYR A 164 -14.93 -4.31 -21.11
CA TYR A 164 -15.69 -3.11 -21.43
C TYR A 164 -16.91 -3.00 -20.51
N GLY A 165 -17.26 -1.78 -20.14
CA GLY A 165 -18.44 -1.46 -19.35
C GLY A 165 -18.92 -0.05 -19.70
N GLU A 166 -20.21 0.20 -19.53
CA GLU A 166 -20.81 1.50 -19.76
C GLU A 166 -20.82 2.31 -18.46
N LYS A 167 -20.60 3.62 -18.57
CA LYS A 167 -20.69 4.55 -17.44
C LYS A 167 -21.51 5.76 -17.86
N VAL A 168 -22.52 6.07 -17.08
CA VAL A 168 -23.26 7.33 -17.22
C VAL A 168 -22.40 8.44 -16.61
N TYR A 169 -21.99 9.41 -17.44
CA TYR A 169 -21.15 10.52 -17.00
C TYR A 169 -21.95 11.73 -16.49
N GLN A 170 -23.24 11.82 -16.82
CA GLN A 170 -24.10 12.92 -16.40
C GLN A 170 -24.79 12.60 -15.07
N HIS A 171 -24.67 13.51 -14.11
CA HIS A 171 -25.31 13.40 -12.80
C HIS A 171 -26.77 13.86 -12.91
N LYS A 172 -27.72 13.07 -12.41
CA LYS A 172 -29.12 13.51 -12.32
C LYS A 172 -29.47 13.95 -10.90
N HIS A 173 -28.92 13.24 -9.89
CA HIS A 173 -29.19 13.49 -8.49
C HIS A 173 -27.92 13.39 -7.64
N ARG A 174 -27.81 14.26 -6.63
CA ARG A 174 -26.76 14.23 -5.62
C ARG A 174 -27.39 14.22 -4.25
N ILE A 175 -26.98 13.27 -3.42
CA ILE A 175 -27.31 13.22 -2.00
C ILE A 175 -26.07 13.68 -1.24
N SER A 176 -26.19 14.75 -0.47
CA SER A 176 -25.15 15.22 0.43
C SER A 176 -25.41 14.76 1.85
N MET A 177 -24.35 14.45 2.56
CA MET A 177 -24.36 14.14 3.98
C MET A 177 -23.37 15.03 4.71
N ILE A 178 -23.74 15.46 5.91
CA ILE A 178 -22.90 16.22 6.82
C ILE A 178 -23.03 15.61 8.21
N ALA A 179 -21.91 15.45 8.91
CA ALA A 179 -21.91 14.99 10.29
C ALA A 179 -20.64 15.41 11.02
N GLY A 180 -20.68 15.30 12.35
CA GLY A 180 -19.50 15.34 13.19
C GLY A 180 -18.99 13.93 13.51
N LEU A 181 -17.70 13.81 13.82
CA LEU A 181 -17.07 12.62 14.37
C LEU A 181 -16.52 12.97 15.76
N PHE A 182 -17.03 12.26 16.76
CA PHE A 182 -16.63 12.42 18.16
C PHE A 182 -16.34 11.06 18.77
N ASN A 183 -15.15 10.85 19.34
CA ASN A 183 -14.75 9.56 19.94
C ASN A 183 -15.04 8.35 19.03
N SER A 184 -14.73 8.45 17.74
CA SER A 184 -14.99 7.42 16.72
C SER A 184 -16.47 7.12 16.43
N ASN A 185 -17.40 7.97 16.91
CA ASN A 185 -18.82 7.87 16.63
C ASN A 185 -19.29 9.05 15.78
N ILE A 186 -20.17 8.78 14.82
CA ILE A 186 -20.84 9.81 14.05
C ILE A 186 -21.88 10.48 14.94
N VAL A 187 -21.86 11.81 14.98
CA VAL A 187 -22.77 12.66 15.75
C VAL A 187 -23.41 13.70 14.84
N ALA A 188 -24.62 14.14 15.18
CA ALA A 188 -25.37 15.12 14.39
C ALA A 188 -25.46 14.79 12.88
N PRO A 189 -25.76 13.56 12.42
CA PRO A 189 -25.82 13.29 10.99
C PRO A 189 -27.04 13.97 10.35
N LEU A 190 -26.84 14.57 9.17
CA LEU A 190 -27.90 15.06 8.30
C LEU A 190 -27.64 14.61 6.86
N ILE A 191 -28.67 14.09 6.21
CA ILE A 191 -28.67 13.71 4.80
C ILE A 191 -29.70 14.58 4.08
N PHE A 192 -29.34 15.13 2.93
CA PHE A 192 -30.20 16.01 2.14
C PHE A 192 -29.87 15.95 0.65
N GLU A 193 -30.82 16.33 -0.19
CA GLU A 193 -30.62 16.39 -1.64
C GLU A 193 -29.97 17.71 -2.08
N GLY A 194 -29.07 17.63 -3.05
CA GLY A 194 -28.38 18.78 -3.63
C GLY A 194 -27.01 19.06 -3.01
N ASN A 195 -26.47 20.25 -3.29
CA ASN A 195 -25.15 20.67 -2.82
C ASN A 195 -25.24 21.36 -1.45
N CYS A 196 -24.26 21.11 -0.59
CA CYS A 196 -24.08 21.88 0.63
C CYS A 196 -23.79 23.34 0.26
N ASN A 197 -24.58 24.27 0.81
CA ASN A 197 -24.35 25.70 0.65
C ASN A 197 -24.31 26.36 2.03
N LYS A 198 -23.95 27.65 2.06
CA LYS A 198 -23.81 28.41 3.31
C LYS A 198 -25.08 28.39 4.17
N ALA A 199 -26.27 28.46 3.57
CA ALA A 199 -27.54 28.49 4.28
C ALA A 199 -27.85 27.14 4.93
N ILE A 200 -27.71 26.03 4.17
CA ILE A 200 -27.91 24.67 4.68
C ILE A 200 -26.93 24.40 5.82
N PHE A 201 -25.67 24.79 5.67
CA PHE A 201 -24.66 24.61 6.72
C PHE A 201 -24.97 25.40 7.98
N GLU A 202 -25.40 26.66 7.86
CA GLU A 202 -25.80 27.48 9.01
C GLU A 202 -27.00 26.86 9.75
N THR A 203 -28.03 26.43 9.01
CA THR A 203 -29.21 25.74 9.56
C THR A 203 -28.81 24.44 10.25
N TYR A 204 -27.94 23.63 9.63
CA TYR A 204 -27.41 22.41 10.23
C TYR A 204 -26.71 22.69 11.56
N VAL A 205 -25.83 23.71 11.61
CA VAL A 205 -25.13 24.06 12.85
C VAL A 205 -26.12 24.45 13.93
N LYS A 206 -27.06 25.34 13.60
CA LYS A 206 -28.05 25.88 14.52
C LYS A 206 -29.03 24.81 15.04
N ASP A 207 -29.54 23.96 14.17
CA ASP A 207 -30.67 23.11 14.50
C ASP A 207 -30.26 21.68 14.88
N ILE A 208 -29.04 21.27 14.55
CA ILE A 208 -28.56 19.89 14.76
C ILE A 208 -27.25 19.90 15.56
N LEU A 209 -26.18 20.51 15.04
CA LEU A 209 -24.84 20.37 15.62
C LEU A 209 -24.76 20.86 17.07
N ILE A 210 -25.25 22.07 17.36
CA ILE A 210 -25.10 22.67 18.70
C ILE A 210 -25.82 21.88 19.80
N LYS A 211 -26.80 21.04 19.46
CA LYS A 211 -27.51 20.18 20.42
C LYS A 211 -26.65 19.01 20.91
N GLU A 212 -25.68 18.59 20.10
CA GLU A 212 -24.76 17.49 20.38
C GLU A 212 -23.43 17.98 20.99
N LEU A 213 -23.12 19.27 20.86
CA LEU A 213 -21.90 19.86 21.38
C LEU A 213 -21.94 20.08 22.89
N ARG A 214 -20.75 20.04 23.50
CA ARG A 214 -20.52 20.28 24.94
C ARG A 214 -19.51 21.39 25.13
N ALA A 215 -19.65 22.12 26.23
CA ALA A 215 -18.70 23.16 26.61
C ALA A 215 -17.26 22.59 26.72
N GLY A 216 -16.29 23.33 26.20
CA GLY A 216 -14.88 22.92 26.14
C GLY A 216 -14.50 22.05 24.95
N GLN A 217 -15.46 21.65 24.09
CA GLN A 217 -15.15 20.97 22.84
C GLN A 217 -14.56 21.92 21.80
N VAL A 218 -13.79 21.34 20.87
CA VAL A 218 -13.18 22.03 19.74
C VAL A 218 -13.70 21.38 18.46
N VAL A 219 -14.46 22.15 17.68
CA VAL A 219 -14.99 21.73 16.39
C VAL A 219 -13.92 21.97 15.33
N VAL A 220 -13.42 20.90 14.74
CA VAL A 220 -12.45 20.92 13.65
C VAL A 220 -13.20 20.84 12.33
N MET A 221 -12.97 21.78 11.40
CA MET A 221 -13.62 21.79 10.09
C MET A 221 -12.74 22.38 9.00
N ASP A 222 -13.15 22.23 7.75
CA ASP A 222 -12.39 22.67 6.59
C ASP A 222 -12.29 24.21 6.47
N ASN A 223 -11.24 24.68 5.81
CA ASN A 223 -10.93 26.12 5.70
C ASN A 223 -11.45 26.73 4.39
N ILE A 224 -12.72 26.47 4.10
CA ILE A 224 -13.43 26.95 2.92
C ILE A 224 -14.41 28.07 3.28
N ASN A 225 -14.76 28.90 2.29
CA ASN A 225 -15.44 30.18 2.53
C ASN A 225 -16.82 30.02 3.19
N PHE A 226 -17.55 28.95 2.92
CA PHE A 226 -18.89 28.76 3.51
C PHE A 226 -18.84 28.33 4.98
N HIS A 227 -17.73 27.76 5.46
CA HIS A 227 -17.52 27.50 6.89
C HIS A 227 -17.13 28.76 7.68
N LYS A 228 -16.55 29.78 7.02
CA LYS A 228 -16.15 31.05 7.63
C LYS A 228 -17.30 32.04 7.81
N ASN A 229 -18.42 31.55 8.34
CA ASN A 229 -19.57 32.39 8.65
C ASN A 229 -19.46 32.88 10.11
N SER A 230 -19.55 34.19 10.34
CA SER A 230 -19.56 34.76 11.69
C SER A 230 -20.66 34.14 12.56
N LYS A 231 -21.82 33.86 11.96
CA LYS A 231 -22.94 33.26 12.66
C LYS A 231 -22.70 31.82 13.09
N VAL A 232 -21.99 31.03 12.28
CA VAL A 232 -21.56 29.66 12.67
C VAL A 232 -20.63 29.74 13.88
N LYS A 233 -19.70 30.70 13.88
CA LYS A 233 -18.81 30.93 15.00
C LYS A 233 -19.57 31.29 16.28
N GLU A 234 -20.48 32.26 16.19
CA GLU A 234 -21.32 32.67 17.32
C GLU A 234 -22.16 31.51 17.88
N LEU A 235 -22.75 30.68 17.01
CA LEU A 235 -23.54 29.52 17.43
C LEU A 235 -22.69 28.49 18.18
N ILE A 236 -21.49 28.16 17.70
CA ILE A 236 -20.59 27.20 18.36
C ILE A 236 -20.05 27.77 19.67
N GLU A 237 -19.69 29.06 19.70
CA GLU A 237 -19.20 29.72 20.92
C GLU A 237 -20.32 29.87 21.98
N SER A 238 -21.58 30.00 21.55
CA SER A 238 -22.73 30.11 22.47
C SER A 238 -22.94 28.87 23.38
N VAL A 239 -22.45 27.70 22.95
CA VAL A 239 -22.48 26.46 23.75
C VAL A 239 -21.16 26.21 24.50
N GLY A 240 -20.25 27.18 24.49
CA GLY A 240 -18.94 27.09 25.14
C GLY A 240 -17.93 26.23 24.40
N ALA A 241 -18.18 25.92 23.12
CA ALA A 241 -17.22 25.23 22.25
C ALA A 241 -16.38 26.24 21.44
N SER A 242 -15.32 25.78 20.80
CA SER A 242 -14.45 26.62 19.95
C SER A 242 -14.26 26.00 18.57
N ILE A 243 -13.74 26.78 17.62
CA ILE A 243 -13.52 26.32 16.24
C ILE A 243 -12.03 26.28 15.93
N LEU A 244 -11.60 25.21 15.25
CA LEU A 244 -10.27 25.08 14.68
C LEU A 244 -10.37 24.72 13.20
N PHE A 245 -9.82 25.57 12.33
CA PHE A 245 -9.83 25.32 10.89
C PHE A 245 -8.65 24.45 10.45
N LEU A 246 -8.92 23.50 9.54
CA LEU A 246 -7.90 22.69 8.92
C LEU A 246 -6.97 23.55 8.02
N PRO A 247 -5.68 23.24 7.96
CA PRO A 247 -4.78 23.86 6.99
C PRO A 247 -5.22 23.47 5.57
N THR A 248 -5.15 24.41 4.63
CA THR A 248 -5.63 24.19 3.25
C THR A 248 -4.98 22.95 2.61
N TYR A 249 -5.79 22.18 1.87
CA TYR A 249 -5.38 20.92 1.22
C TYR A 249 -4.86 19.86 2.20
N SER A 250 -5.55 19.69 3.33
CA SER A 250 -5.17 18.74 4.38
C SER A 250 -6.29 17.80 4.84
N PRO A 251 -7.03 17.14 3.91
CA PRO A 251 -8.12 16.24 4.28
C PRO A 251 -7.62 15.04 5.10
N ASP A 252 -6.34 14.67 4.96
CA ASP A 252 -5.71 13.60 5.75
C ASP A 252 -5.61 13.89 7.25
N LEU A 253 -5.80 15.15 7.67
CA LEU A 253 -5.89 15.54 9.08
C LEU A 253 -7.33 15.51 9.61
N ASN A 254 -8.31 15.13 8.78
CA ASN A 254 -9.70 15.01 9.13
C ASN A 254 -10.15 13.52 9.16
N PRO A 255 -10.21 12.87 10.33
CA PRO A 255 -10.44 11.43 10.40
C PRO A 255 -11.81 10.98 9.87
N ILE A 256 -12.81 11.87 9.81
CA ILE A 256 -14.16 11.56 9.32
C ILE A 256 -14.15 11.19 7.82
N GLU A 257 -13.17 11.65 7.05
CA GLU A 257 -12.99 11.29 5.64
C GLU A 257 -12.88 9.77 5.42
N HIS A 258 -12.28 9.05 6.38
CA HIS A 258 -12.22 7.58 6.34
C HIS A 258 -13.60 6.93 6.54
N TYR A 259 -14.48 7.56 7.33
CA TYR A 259 -15.85 7.10 7.52
C TYR A 259 -16.67 7.35 6.26
N TRP A 260 -16.51 8.52 5.64
CA TRP A 260 -17.13 8.81 4.35
C TRP A 260 -16.70 7.82 3.28
N PHE A 261 -15.41 7.52 3.15
CA PHE A 261 -14.94 6.52 2.19
C PHE A 261 -15.66 5.18 2.36
N LYS A 262 -15.80 4.69 3.61
CA LYS A 262 -16.48 3.44 3.91
C LYS A 262 -17.98 3.50 3.58
N ILE A 263 -18.67 4.57 3.98
CA ILE A 263 -20.10 4.76 3.75
C ILE A 263 -20.40 4.83 2.24
N LYS A 264 -19.64 5.64 1.50
CA LYS A 264 -19.80 5.76 0.04
C LYS A 264 -19.54 4.44 -0.67
N HIS A 265 -18.52 3.69 -0.24
CA HIS A 265 -18.23 2.38 -0.83
C HIS A 265 -19.41 1.40 -0.67
N GLN A 266 -20.02 1.35 0.51
CA GLN A 266 -21.18 0.51 0.77
C GLN A 266 -22.41 0.96 -0.04
N ILE A 267 -22.68 2.27 -0.06
CA ILE A 267 -23.81 2.83 -0.78
C ILE A 267 -23.68 2.57 -2.30
N ASN A 268 -22.50 2.81 -2.87
CA ASN A 268 -22.24 2.56 -4.28
C ASN A 268 -22.41 1.07 -4.64
N ALA A 269 -21.97 0.16 -3.78
CA ALA A 269 -22.16 -1.27 -3.99
C ALA A 269 -23.66 -1.66 -3.98
N SER A 270 -24.44 -1.10 -3.06
CA SER A 270 -25.89 -1.34 -2.97
C SER A 270 -26.65 -0.74 -4.16
N PHE A 271 -26.32 0.47 -4.61
CA PHE A 271 -26.96 1.10 -5.76
C PHE A 271 -26.82 0.26 -7.02
N VAL A 272 -25.61 -0.21 -7.32
CA VAL A 272 -25.35 -1.07 -8.48
C VAL A 272 -26.17 -2.36 -8.41
N LEU A 273 -26.26 -2.99 -7.23
CA LEU A 273 -27.06 -4.20 -7.05
C LEU A 273 -28.56 -3.94 -7.27
N ILE A 274 -29.08 -2.81 -6.80
CA ILE A 274 -30.49 -2.45 -6.96
C ILE A 274 -30.83 -2.15 -8.42
N GLU A 275 -29.95 -1.44 -9.14
CA GLU A 275 -30.15 -1.22 -10.58
C GLU A 275 -30.12 -2.54 -11.36
N GLU A 276 -29.18 -3.44 -11.08
CA GLU A 276 -29.09 -4.78 -11.69
C GLU A 276 -30.33 -5.65 -11.41
N LEU A 277 -30.97 -5.50 -10.25
CA LEU A 277 -32.20 -6.24 -9.89
C LEU A 277 -33.46 -5.66 -10.55
N ASN A 278 -33.43 -4.37 -10.92
CA ASN A 278 -34.56 -3.67 -11.53
C ASN A 278 -34.48 -3.62 -13.07
N SER A 279 -33.38 -4.09 -13.66
CA SER A 279 -33.14 -4.21 -15.11
C SER A 279 -33.48 -5.61 -15.63
#